data_AF-A0A7J9MWT3-F1
#
_entry.id   AF-A0A7J9MWT3-F1
#
_cell.length_a   1.000
_cell.length_b   1.000
_cell.length_c   1.000
_cell.angle_alpha   90.00
_cell.angle_beta   90.00
_cell.angle_gamma   90.00
#
_symmetry.space_group_name_H-M   'P 1'
#
loop_
_entity.id
_entity.type
_entity.pdbx_description
1 polymer ?
#
loop_
_entity_poly.entity_id
_entity_poly.type
_entity_poly.pdbx_seq_one_letter_code
_entity_poly.pdbx_strand_id
1 'polypeptide(L)'
;FQWTPYKDPAIRAVIPDEFLQNRIAWHVKVALINYGTMEPHQSDRVLRQFGYRQPIPVEPEVFDDQHKVDLRQLNTDWPRYWSEYMEMWEDKYEYIPTREPIIIPELACVSEYMPWFRIHGKPYLLTAEERQRQILVQRERSEPLNPR
;
A
#
# COMPACT_ATOMS: atom_id res chain seq x y z
N PHE A 1 -14.12 8.95 -14.00
CA PHE A 1 -12.84 8.27 -14.27
C PHE A 1 -13.07 6.76 -14.18
N GLN A 2 -12.71 5.99 -15.20
CA GLN A 2 -12.80 4.52 -15.18
C GLN A 2 -11.39 3.98 -14.97
N TRP A 3 -11.12 3.37 -13.82
CA TRP A 3 -9.83 2.75 -13.54
C TRP A 3 -9.69 1.49 -14.39
N THR A 4 -8.63 1.42 -15.19
CA THR A 4 -8.40 0.30 -16.11
C THR A 4 -6.94 -0.14 -16.08
N PRO A 5 -6.49 -0.68 -14.94
CA PRO A 5 -5.10 -1.06 -14.75
C PRO A 5 -4.79 -2.24 -15.66
N TYR A 6 -3.55 -2.30 -16.18
CA TYR A 6 -3.06 -3.41 -17.00
C TYR A 6 -3.90 -3.66 -18.28
N LYS A 7 -4.55 -2.64 -18.84
CA LYS A 7 -5.22 -2.76 -20.16
C LYS A 7 -4.23 -2.81 -21.32
N ASP A 8 -3.03 -2.27 -21.14
CA ASP A 8 -1.97 -2.29 -22.15
C ASP A 8 -1.59 -3.75 -22.48
N PRO A 9 -1.71 -4.18 -23.76
CA PRO A 9 -1.32 -5.51 -24.18
C PRO A 9 0.14 -5.88 -23.82
N ALA A 10 1.06 -4.91 -23.85
CA ALA A 10 2.46 -5.15 -23.51
C ALA A 10 2.62 -5.50 -22.03
N ILE A 11 1.83 -4.86 -21.16
CA ILE A 11 1.81 -5.15 -19.72
C ILE A 11 1.11 -6.49 -19.47
N ARG A 12 0.03 -6.80 -20.19
CA ARG A 12 -0.67 -8.09 -20.06
C ARG A 12 0.21 -9.26 -20.47
N ALA A 13 1.08 -9.08 -21.47
CA ALA A 13 1.97 -10.12 -21.96
C ALA A 13 3.02 -10.56 -20.93
N VAL A 14 3.32 -9.73 -19.91
CA VAL A 14 4.29 -10.06 -18.85
C VAL A 14 3.62 -10.51 -17.55
N ILE A 15 2.30 -10.42 -17.43
CA ILE A 15 1.57 -10.90 -16.26
C ILE A 15 1.27 -12.40 -16.46
N PRO A 16 1.68 -13.29 -15.53
CA PRO A 16 1.35 -14.70 -15.63
C PRO A 16 -0.16 -14.93 -15.69
N ASP A 17 -0.59 -15.87 -16.54
CA ASP A 17 -2.02 -16.13 -16.81
C ASP A 17 -2.81 -16.47 -15.54
N GLU A 18 -2.19 -17.12 -14.57
CA GLU A 18 -2.78 -17.43 -13.27
C GLU A 18 -3.32 -16.18 -12.54
N PHE A 19 -2.62 -15.04 -12.64
CA PHE A 19 -3.05 -13.78 -12.02
C PHE A 19 -4.13 -13.08 -12.84
N LEU A 20 -4.18 -13.31 -14.16
CA LEU A 20 -5.26 -12.80 -15.00
C LEU A 20 -6.57 -13.56 -14.78
N GLN A 21 -6.47 -14.87 -14.54
CA GLN A 21 -7.58 -15.77 -14.26
C GLN A 21 -8.08 -15.60 -12.82
N ASN A 22 -7.17 -15.44 -11.86
CA ASN A 22 -7.50 -15.23 -10.45
C ASN A 22 -7.18 -13.81 -9.98
N ARG A 23 -8.07 -12.87 -10.33
CA ARG A 23 -7.94 -11.47 -9.89
C ARG A 23 -8.10 -11.28 -8.38
N ILE A 24 -8.49 -12.31 -7.63
CA ILE A 24 -8.55 -12.21 -6.15
C ILE A 24 -7.15 -11.92 -5.59
N ALA A 25 -6.10 -12.49 -6.20
CA ALA A 25 -4.71 -12.24 -5.83
C ALA A 25 -4.30 -10.76 -5.91
N TRP A 26 -5.01 -9.93 -6.67
CA TRP A 26 -4.71 -8.49 -6.76
C TRP A 26 -5.19 -7.71 -5.53
N HIS A 27 -6.10 -8.31 -4.76
CA HIS A 27 -6.72 -7.70 -3.59
C HIS A 27 -6.10 -8.18 -2.28
N VAL A 28 -5.05 -9.00 -2.31
CA VAL A 28 -4.41 -9.47 -1.07
C VAL A 28 -3.62 -8.33 -0.41
N LYS A 29 -3.42 -8.39 0.89
CA LYS A 29 -2.58 -7.45 1.64
C LYS A 29 -1.31 -8.18 2.11
N VAL A 30 -0.24 -8.15 1.32
CA VAL A 30 0.98 -8.95 1.55
C VAL A 30 2.24 -8.15 1.18
N ALA A 31 3.43 -8.67 1.48
CA ALA A 31 4.67 -8.14 0.93
C ALA A 31 5.01 -8.79 -0.42
N LEU A 32 5.49 -7.99 -1.37
CA LEU A 32 5.95 -8.43 -2.69
C LEU A 32 7.46 -8.24 -2.83
N ILE A 33 8.12 -9.14 -3.54
CA ILE A 33 9.54 -9.00 -3.87
C ILE A 33 9.67 -8.30 -5.22
N ASN A 34 10.37 -7.17 -5.28
CA ASN A 34 10.58 -6.37 -6.48
C ASN A 34 12.07 -6.05 -6.70
N TYR A 35 12.70 -6.64 -7.72
CA TYR A 35 14.11 -6.37 -8.14
C TYR A 35 15.17 -6.34 -7.03
N GLY A 36 14.89 -7.00 -5.91
CA GLY A 36 15.79 -7.10 -4.78
C GLY A 36 15.43 -6.23 -3.58
N THR A 37 14.19 -5.75 -3.47
CA THR A 37 13.61 -5.19 -2.24
C THR A 37 12.24 -5.82 -1.96
N MET A 38 11.80 -5.72 -0.71
CA MET A 38 10.43 -6.03 -0.30
C MET A 38 9.57 -4.76 -0.38
N GLU A 39 8.43 -4.85 -1.03
CA GLU A 39 7.46 -3.76 -1.22
C GLU A 39 6.10 -4.18 -0.65
N PRO A 40 5.48 -3.40 0.25
CA PRO A 40 4.18 -3.74 0.81
C PRO A 40 3.06 -3.53 -0.21
N HIS A 41 2.31 -4.59 -0.51
CA HIS A 41 1.08 -4.53 -1.31
C HIS A 41 -0.12 -4.28 -0.41
N GLN A 42 -0.41 -3.01 -0.12
CA GLN A 42 -1.48 -2.60 0.80
C GLN A 42 -2.82 -2.32 0.08
N SER A 43 -3.41 -3.37 -0.47
CA SER A 43 -4.65 -3.30 -1.25
C SER A 43 -5.85 -2.73 -0.46
N ASP A 44 -5.85 -2.85 0.86
CA ASP A 44 -6.87 -2.28 1.76
C ASP A 44 -6.98 -0.74 1.66
N ARG A 45 -5.91 -0.08 1.21
CA ARG A 45 -5.88 1.39 1.01
C ARG A 45 -6.47 1.86 -0.31
N VAL A 46 -6.68 0.94 -1.25
CA VAL A 46 -7.11 1.24 -2.64
C VAL A 46 -8.31 0.41 -3.08
N LEU A 47 -9.10 -0.09 -2.13
CA LEU A 47 -10.32 -0.88 -2.37
C LEU A 47 -11.28 -0.22 -3.36
N ARG A 48 -11.34 1.12 -3.37
CA ARG A 48 -12.10 1.91 -4.34
C ARG A 48 -11.76 1.63 -5.80
N GLN A 49 -10.47 1.43 -6.10
CA GLN A 49 -10.01 1.11 -7.45
C GLN A 49 -10.50 -0.26 -7.93
N PHE A 50 -10.77 -1.15 -6.97
CA PHE A 50 -11.26 -2.50 -7.19
C PHE A 50 -12.79 -2.62 -7.12
N GLY A 51 -13.51 -1.50 -6.96
CA GLY A 51 -14.98 -1.49 -6.89
C GLY A 51 -15.54 -1.81 -5.50
N TYR A 52 -14.71 -1.70 -4.45
CA TYR A 52 -15.11 -1.90 -3.06
C TYR A 52 -15.11 -0.59 -2.28
N ARG A 53 -16.01 -0.52 -1.31
CA ARG A 53 -16.16 0.62 -0.40
C ARG A 53 -14.90 0.78 0.42
N GLN A 54 -14.39 2.00 0.48
CA GLN A 54 -13.14 2.31 1.15
C GLN A 54 -13.40 2.75 2.61
N PRO A 55 -12.98 1.95 3.62
CA PRO A 55 -12.92 2.38 5.01
C PRO A 55 -11.74 3.31 5.25
N ILE A 56 -11.63 3.87 6.45
CA ILE A 56 -10.37 4.46 6.91
C ILE A 56 -9.35 3.32 6.96
N PRO A 57 -8.25 3.40 6.18
CA PRO A 57 -7.24 2.35 6.20
C PRO A 57 -6.51 2.35 7.54
N VAL A 58 -5.94 1.20 7.90
CA VAL A 58 -5.01 1.11 9.04
C VAL A 58 -3.78 1.97 8.80
N GLU A 59 -2.86 2.11 9.75
CA GLU A 59 -1.59 2.80 9.48
C GLU A 59 -0.76 2.05 8.43
N PRO A 60 -0.04 2.77 7.54
CA PRO A 60 0.80 2.15 6.53
C PRO A 60 1.86 1.29 7.19
N GLU A 61 2.16 0.16 6.56
CA GLU A 61 3.26 -0.67 7.03
C GLU A 61 4.54 0.02 6.60
N VAL A 62 5.41 0.27 7.56
CA VAL A 62 6.68 0.95 7.34
C VAL A 62 7.73 -0.11 7.05
N PHE A 63 8.21 -0.14 5.81
CA PHE A 63 9.23 -1.08 5.33
C PHE A 63 10.63 -0.45 5.33
N ASP A 64 10.86 0.61 6.13
CA ASP A 64 12.11 1.39 6.11
C ASP A 64 13.36 0.54 6.36
N ASP A 65 13.26 -0.46 7.23
CA ASP A 65 14.39 -1.36 7.50
C ASP A 65 14.53 -2.43 6.42
N GLN A 66 13.41 -2.94 5.90
CA GLN A 66 13.36 -3.90 4.80
C GLN A 66 13.92 -3.32 3.50
N HIS A 67 13.68 -2.02 3.24
CA HIS A 67 14.23 -1.30 2.09
C HIS A 67 15.75 -1.07 2.18
N LYS A 68 16.36 -1.15 3.38
CA LYS A 68 17.81 -1.07 3.54
C LYS A 68 18.51 -2.39 3.19
N VAL A 69 17.74 -3.47 3.07
CA VAL A 69 18.26 -4.80 2.76
C VAL A 69 18.30 -4.98 1.24
N ASP A 70 19.51 -5.00 0.69
CA ASP A 70 19.73 -5.36 -0.72
C ASP A 70 19.75 -6.89 -0.87
N LEU A 71 18.72 -7.44 -1.52
CA LEU A 71 18.59 -8.89 -1.75
C LEU A 71 19.64 -9.47 -2.71
N ARG A 72 20.55 -8.64 -3.25
CA ARG A 72 21.65 -9.07 -4.14
C ARG A 72 22.87 -9.57 -3.37
N GLN A 73 22.90 -9.46 -2.04
CA GLN A 73 24.01 -9.99 -1.25
C GLN A 73 24.03 -11.52 -1.33
N LEU A 74 25.18 -12.08 -1.72
CA LEU A 74 25.34 -13.50 -2.04
C LEU A 74 25.56 -14.40 -0.81
N ASN A 75 25.83 -13.81 0.36
CA ASN A 75 26.17 -14.53 1.60
C ASN A 75 25.04 -14.57 2.63
N THR A 76 23.80 -14.29 2.21
CA THR A 76 22.63 -14.32 3.08
C THR A 76 21.69 -15.44 2.65
N ASP A 77 21.26 -16.25 3.61
CA ASP A 77 20.18 -17.22 3.42
C ASP A 77 18.84 -16.47 3.34
N TRP A 78 18.50 -15.98 2.14
CA TRP A 78 17.30 -15.20 1.89
C TRP A 78 16.00 -15.94 2.23
N PRO A 79 15.82 -17.24 1.90
CA PRO A 79 14.64 -17.99 2.33
C PRO A 79 14.44 -17.99 3.84
N ARG A 80 15.53 -18.10 4.60
CA ARG A 80 15.45 -18.01 6.06
C ARG A 80 15.17 -16.59 6.56
N TYR A 81 15.82 -15.60 5.95
CA TYR A 81 15.66 -14.19 6.37
C TYR A 81 14.24 -13.67 6.14
N TRP A 82 13.60 -14.07 5.04
CA TRP A 82 12.26 -13.62 4.66
C TRP A 82 11.16 -14.67 4.88
N SER A 83 11.42 -15.68 5.72
CA SER A 83 10.52 -16.83 5.88
C SER A 83 9.08 -16.43 6.24
N GLU A 84 8.92 -15.43 7.10
CA GLU A 84 7.61 -14.88 7.49
C GLU A 84 6.82 -14.35 6.29
N TYR A 85 7.48 -13.62 5.39
CA TYR A 85 6.81 -13.04 4.22
C TYR A 85 6.60 -14.07 3.11
N MET A 86 7.47 -15.08 3.03
CA MET A 86 7.25 -16.24 2.15
C MET A 86 6.03 -17.03 2.60
N GLU A 87 5.89 -17.29 3.90
CA GLU A 87 4.70 -17.94 4.48
C GLU A 87 3.43 -17.10 4.24
N MET A 88 3.50 -15.79 4.48
CA MET A 88 2.41 -14.86 4.16
C MET A 88 2.01 -14.90 2.67
N TRP A 89 2.97 -15.08 1.76
CA TRP A 89 2.68 -15.21 0.33
C TRP A 89 2.04 -16.54 -0.04
N GLU A 90 2.46 -17.64 0.58
CA GLU A 90 1.81 -18.94 0.40
C GLU A 90 0.35 -18.86 0.86
N ASP A 91 0.13 -18.30 2.05
CA ASP A 91 -1.19 -18.10 2.68
C ASP A 91 -1.89 -16.79 2.27
N LYS A 92 -1.46 -16.16 1.17
CA LYS A 92 -1.93 -14.84 0.71
C LYS A 92 -3.44 -14.62 0.70
N TYR A 93 -4.23 -15.68 0.50
CA TYR A 93 -5.68 -15.60 0.46
C TYR A 93 -6.32 -15.41 1.84
N GLU A 94 -5.63 -15.72 2.93
CA GLU A 94 -6.02 -15.38 4.30
C GLU A 94 -5.88 -13.87 4.57
N TYR A 95 -5.06 -13.18 3.77
CA TYR A 95 -4.77 -11.75 3.89
C TYR A 95 -5.63 -10.88 2.95
N ILE A 96 -6.78 -11.35 2.51
CA ILE A 96 -7.73 -10.53 1.74
C ILE A 96 -8.44 -9.57 2.71
N PRO A 97 -8.39 -8.24 2.50
CA PRO A 97 -9.11 -7.29 3.33
C PRO A 97 -10.63 -7.51 3.27
N THR A 98 -11.30 -7.22 4.38
CA THR A 98 -12.76 -7.13 4.40
C THR A 98 -13.22 -6.15 3.34
N ARG A 99 -14.15 -6.60 2.49
CA ARG A 99 -14.57 -5.89 1.29
C ARG A 99 -16.08 -5.83 1.17
N GLU A 100 -16.60 -4.62 1.00
CA GLU A 100 -18.02 -4.35 0.75
C GLU A 100 -18.16 -3.80 -0.67
N PRO A 101 -18.92 -4.43 -1.59
CA PRO A 101 -19.10 -3.91 -2.94
C PRO A 101 -19.73 -2.51 -2.95
N ILE A 102 -19.27 -1.66 -3.87
CA ILE A 102 -19.91 -0.36 -4.09
C ILE A 102 -21.20 -0.59 -4.87
N ILE A 103 -22.35 -0.47 -4.20
CA ILE A 103 -23.67 -0.56 -4.84
C ILE A 103 -24.07 0.80 -5.43
N ILE A 104 -23.73 1.89 -4.73
CA ILE A 104 -24.07 3.26 -5.11
C ILE A 104 -22.77 4.10 -5.05
N PRO A 105 -22.40 4.84 -6.11
CA PRO A 105 -21.13 5.59 -6.16
C PRO A 105 -20.91 6.56 -5.00
N GLU A 106 -21.98 7.18 -4.50
CA GLU A 106 -21.95 8.11 -3.36
C GLU A 106 -21.51 7.42 -2.07
N LEU A 107 -21.74 6.11 -1.96
CA LEU A 107 -21.35 5.27 -0.81
C LEU A 107 -20.01 4.56 -1.04
N ALA A 108 -19.21 4.99 -2.01
CA ALA A 108 -17.89 4.43 -2.27
C ALA A 108 -16.89 4.59 -1.10
N CYS A 109 -17.23 5.39 -0.09
CA CYS A 109 -16.46 5.57 1.15
C CYS A 109 -17.34 5.55 2.38
N VAL A 110 -16.72 5.31 3.54
CA VAL A 110 -17.29 5.73 4.83
C VAL A 110 -17.30 7.27 4.93
N SER A 111 -18.24 7.84 5.68
CA SER A 111 -18.43 9.30 5.82
C SER A 111 -17.15 10.03 6.28
N GLU A 112 -16.36 9.35 7.11
CA GLU A 112 -15.17 9.87 7.76
C GLU A 112 -13.94 9.82 6.85
N TYR A 113 -13.99 9.04 5.75
CA TYR A 113 -12.83 8.82 4.89
C TYR A 113 -12.37 10.09 4.18
N MET A 114 -13.28 10.87 3.56
CA MET A 114 -12.86 12.06 2.80
C MET A 114 -12.26 13.15 3.71
N PRO A 115 -12.82 13.44 4.91
CA PRO A 115 -12.15 14.24 5.93
C PRO A 115 -10.77 13.70 6.30
N TRP A 116 -10.66 12.41 6.62
CA TRP A 116 -9.40 11.75 6.96
C TRP A 116 -8.36 11.89 5.84
N PHE A 117 -8.74 11.57 4.60
CA PHE A 117 -7.86 11.64 3.43
C PHE A 117 -7.34 13.06 3.18
N ARG A 118 -8.14 14.09 3.41
CA ARG A 118 -7.70 15.49 3.26
C ARG A 118 -6.65 15.90 4.31
N ILE A 119 -6.63 15.26 5.46
CA ILE A 119 -5.66 15.50 6.53
C ILE A 119 -4.41 14.63 6.30
N HIS A 120 -4.60 13.35 6.02
CA HIS A 120 -3.53 12.33 6.02
C HIS A 120 -3.03 11.92 4.64
N GLY A 121 -3.79 12.15 3.57
CA GLY A 121 -3.45 11.75 2.20
C GLY A 121 -2.49 12.70 1.47
N LYS A 122 -2.20 13.87 2.07
CA LYS A 122 -1.34 14.91 1.46
C LYS A 122 0.16 14.59 1.40
N PRO A 123 0.81 13.88 2.35
CA PRO A 123 2.25 13.63 2.29
C PRO A 123 2.71 12.94 0.98
N TYR A 124 1.83 12.19 0.35
CA TYR A 124 2.11 11.40 -0.85
C TYR A 124 1.77 12.11 -2.17
N LEU A 125 1.06 13.24 -2.12
CA LEU A 125 0.72 14.06 -3.29
C LEU A 125 1.64 15.29 -3.44
N LEU A 126 2.47 15.53 -2.44
CA LEU A 126 3.35 16.68 -2.36
C LEU A 126 4.72 16.33 -2.95
N THR A 127 5.30 17.31 -3.64
CA THR A 127 6.70 17.26 -4.07
C THR A 127 7.64 17.09 -2.86
N ALA A 128 8.87 16.64 -3.09
CA ALA A 128 9.85 16.46 -2.02
C ALA A 128 10.03 17.73 -1.16
N GLU A 129 9.98 18.91 -1.79
CA GLU A 129 10.08 20.21 -1.14
C GLU A 129 8.88 20.50 -0.22
N GLU A 130 7.67 20.18 -0.68
CA GLU A 130 6.44 20.39 0.07
C GLU A 130 6.31 19.41 1.25
N ARG A 131 6.79 18.18 1.10
CA ARG A 131 6.96 17.21 2.21
C ARG A 131 7.88 17.77 3.29
N GLN A 132 9.03 18.32 2.90
CA GLN A 132 10.02 18.86 3.84
C GLN A 132 9.49 20.07 4.60
N ARG A 133 8.72 20.95 3.93
CA ARG A 133 8.02 22.07 4.59
C ARG A 133 6.99 21.59 5.62
N GLN A 134 6.22 20.53 5.34
CA GLN A 134 5.26 20.01 6.31
C GLN A 134 5.93 19.39 7.54
N ILE A 135 7.05 18.67 7.37
CA ILE A 135 7.83 18.13 8.49
C ILE A 135 8.35 19.26 9.38
N LEU A 136 8.85 20.35 8.78
CA LEU A 136 9.30 21.52 9.52
C LEU A 136 8.15 22.19 10.28
N VAL A 137 7.00 22.40 9.64
CA VAL A 137 5.81 22.97 10.28
C VAL A 137 5.27 22.09 11.41
N GLN A 138 5.30 20.76 11.26
CA GLN A 138 4.90 19.86 12.35
C GLN A 138 5.87 19.93 13.53
N ARG A 139 7.18 20.02 13.28
CA ARG A 139 8.19 20.18 14.34
C ARG A 139 8.04 21.50 15.09
N GLU A 140 7.79 22.62 14.40
CA GLU A 140 7.53 23.92 15.04
C GLU A 140 6.27 23.90 15.91
N ARG A 141 5.24 23.15 15.51
CA ARG A 141 3.99 23.01 16.28
C ARG A 141 4.11 22.06 17.46
N SER A 142 5.11 21.19 17.46
CA SER A 142 5.38 20.20 18.51
C SER A 142 6.47 20.65 19.50
N GLU A 143 7.12 21.79 19.30
CA GLU A 143 7.97 22.36 20.33
C GLU A 143 7.12 22.77 21.55
N PRO A 144 7.47 22.34 22.77
CA PRO A 144 6.75 22.75 23.96
C PRO A 144 6.91 24.26 24.14
N LEU A 145 5.78 24.95 24.38
CA LEU A 145 5.79 26.32 24.89
C LEU A 145 6.58 26.32 26.20
N ASN A 146 7.80 26.86 26.11
CA ASN A 146 8.77 26.92 27.19
C ASN A 146 8.13 27.49 28.47
N PRO A 147 8.02 26.72 29.58
CA PRO A 147 7.57 27.28 30.84
C PRO A 147 8.71 28.12 31.45
N ARG A 148 8.41 29.40 31.69
CA ARG A 148 9.26 30.32 32.46
C ARG A 148 9.30 29.96 33.93
#